data_AF-A0A7W1LDY7-F1
#
_entry.id   AF-A0A7W1LDY7-F1
#
_cell.length_a   1.000
_cell.length_b   1.000
_cell.length_c   1.000
_cell.angle_alpha   90.00
_cell.angle_beta   90.00
_cell.angle_gamma   90.00
#
_symmetry.space_group_name_H-M   'P 1'
#
loop_
_entity.id
_entity.type
_entity.pdbx_description
1 polymer ?
#
loop_
_entity_poly.entity_id
_entity_poly.type
_entity_poly.pdbx_seq_one_letter_code
_entity_poly.pdbx_strand_id
1 'polypeptide(L)'
;MEIKTKVFKRKTGKSKGRWIIRIEYFDEVLGRQRFMERHAEKRSDAIDERDRLSKGIEKSHGQIQTGERMTFENLADICEKTFYKSAVIVEG
;
A
#
# COMPACT_ATOMS: atom_id res chain seq x y z
N MET A 1 -10.86 -0.05 -11.49
CA MET A 1 -9.99 0.78 -10.63
C MET A 1 -8.95 1.53 -11.48
N GLU A 2 -8.99 2.85 -11.50
CA GLU A 2 -8.00 3.68 -12.21
C GLU A 2 -6.77 3.89 -11.32
N ILE A 3 -5.58 3.50 -11.79
CA ILE A 3 -4.30 3.69 -11.08
C ILE A 3 -3.44 4.68 -11.85
N LYS A 4 -3.11 5.80 -11.23
CA LYS A 4 -2.19 6.80 -11.79
C LYS A 4 -0.81 6.61 -11.18
N THR A 5 0.21 6.45 -12.02
CA THR A 5 1.58 6.24 -11.57
C THR A 5 2.50 7.32 -12.11
N LYS A 6 3.48 7.73 -11.30
CA LYS A 6 4.50 8.70 -11.70
C LYS A 6 5.84 8.33 -11.08
N VAL A 7 6.89 8.31 -11.90
CA VAL A 7 8.27 8.17 -11.45
C VAL A 7 9.03 9.42 -11.85
N PHE A 8 9.65 10.09 -10.89
CA PHE A 8 10.41 11.32 -11.15
C PHE A 8 11.57 11.48 -10.19
N LYS A 9 12.64 12.14 -10.66
CA LYS A 9 13.79 12.48 -9.81
C LYS A 9 13.50 13.75 -9.03
N ARG A 10 13.67 13.71 -7.71
CA ARG A 10 13.44 14.88 -6.85
C ARG A 10 14.60 15.86 -6.94
N LYS A 11 14.32 17.11 -7.32
CA LYS A 11 15.33 18.15 -7.54
C LYS A 11 15.73 18.91 -6.26
N THR A 12 14.86 18.97 -5.26
CA THR A 12 15.04 19.77 -4.03
C THR A 12 14.49 19.05 -2.78
N GLY A 13 14.96 19.47 -1.60
CA GLY A 13 14.51 18.94 -0.29
C GLY A 13 15.31 17.74 0.25
N LYS A 14 14.84 17.14 1.35
CA LYS A 14 15.51 16.03 2.06
C LYS A 14 15.74 14.78 1.20
N SER A 15 14.91 14.56 0.18
CA SER A 15 15.03 13.43 -0.76
C SER A 15 15.67 13.83 -2.10
N LYS A 16 16.41 14.95 -2.15
CA LYS A 16 17.09 15.42 -3.37
C LYS A 16 17.99 14.33 -3.94
N GLY A 17 17.93 14.14 -5.26
CA GLY A 17 18.72 13.13 -5.96
C GLY A 17 18.08 11.74 -6.00
N ARG A 18 17.11 11.44 -5.14
CA ARG A 18 16.38 10.17 -5.14
C ARG A 18 15.27 10.16 -6.19
N TRP A 19 14.95 8.96 -6.67
CA TRP A 19 13.79 8.69 -7.50
C TRP A 19 12.58 8.49 -6.61
N ILE A 20 11.51 9.20 -6.92
CA ILE A 20 10.24 9.14 -6.21
C ILE A 20 9.28 8.37 -7.09
N ILE A 21 8.65 7.37 -6.49
CA ILE A 21 7.54 6.62 -7.06
C ILE A 21 6.31 7.15 -6.37
N ARG A 22 5.36 7.71 -7.13
CA ARG A 22 4.07 8.15 -6.63
C ARG A 22 2.98 7.33 -7.32
N ILE A 23 2.16 6.66 -6.52
CA ILE A 23 1.01 5.90 -7.00
C ILE A 23 -0.23 6.48 -6.34
N GLU A 24 -1.20 6.81 -7.17
CA GLU A 24 -2.50 7.36 -6.80
C GLU A 24 -3.56 6.37 -7.29
N TYR A 25 -4.40 5.92 -6.37
CA TYR A 25 -5.44 4.93 -6.66
C TYR A 25 -6.69 5.24 -5.84
N PHE A 26 -7.85 4.78 -6.33
CA PHE A 26 -9.09 4.85 -5.59
C PHE A 26 -9.26 3.58 -4.76
N ASP A 27 -9.44 3.73 -3.45
CA ASP A 27 -9.71 2.63 -2.53
C ASP A 27 -11.23 2.46 -2.44
N GLU A 28 -11.75 1.42 -3.09
CA GLU A 28 -13.19 1.15 -3.17
C GLU A 28 -13.80 0.77 -1.82
N VAL A 29 -13.01 0.23 -0.89
CA VAL A 29 -13.48 -0.18 0.45
C VAL A 29 -13.67 1.04 1.34
N LEU A 30 -12.72 1.97 1.31
CA LEU A 30 -12.79 3.20 2.11
C LEU A 30 -13.47 4.36 1.37
N GLY A 31 -13.88 4.14 0.11
CA GLY A 31 -14.53 5.15 -0.74
C GLY A 31 -13.70 6.42 -0.96
N ARG A 32 -12.36 6.34 -0.83
CA ARG A 32 -11.48 7.52 -0.85
C ARG A 32 -10.25 7.33 -1.72
N GLN A 33 -9.72 8.45 -2.18
CA GLN A 33 -8.48 8.48 -2.94
C GLN A 33 -7.27 8.29 -2.02
N ARG A 34 -6.36 7.40 -2.42
CA ARG A 34 -5.13 7.08 -1.68
C ARG A 34 -3.90 7.49 -2.50
N PHE A 35 -2.87 7.91 -1.77
CA PHE A 35 -1.58 8.29 -2.32
C PHE A 35 -0.48 7.51 -1.60
N MET A 36 0.36 6.83 -2.37
CA MET A 36 1.53 6.13 -1.87
C MET A 36 2.77 6.74 -2.51
N GLU A 37 3.75 7.09 -1.67
CA GLU A 37 5.08 7.53 -2.10
C GLU A 37 6.16 6.57 -1.61
N ARG A 38 7.05 6.17 -2.52
CA ARG A 38 8.26 5.40 -2.23
C ARG A 38 9.47 6.06 -2.85
N HIS A 39 10.65 5.66 -2.38
CA HIS A 39 11.93 6.23 -2.80
C HIS A 39 12.87 5.12 -3.25
N ALA A 40 13.59 5.37 -4.33
CA ALA A 40 14.65 4.50 -4.84
C ALA A 40 15.88 5.34 -5.21
N GLU A 41 17.05 4.72 -5.17
CA GLU A 41 18.32 5.40 -5.51
C GLU A 41 18.56 5.43 -7.02
N LYS A 42 18.19 4.36 -7.72
CA LYS A 42 18.32 4.23 -9.18
C LYS A 42 16.97 4.35 -9.87
N ARG A 43 17.00 4.74 -11.15
CA ARG A 43 15.80 4.86 -11.98
C ARG A 43 15.20 3.49 -12.30
N SER A 44 16.04 2.50 -12.60
CA SER A 44 15.64 1.12 -12.88
C SER A 44 14.83 0.58 -11.72
N ASP A 45 15.40 0.67 -10.52
CA ASP A 45 14.79 0.15 -9.29
C ASP A 45 13.46 0.87 -9.01
N ALA A 46 13.37 2.18 -9.34
CA ALA A 46 12.12 2.93 -9.21
C ALA A 46 11.02 2.45 -10.17
N ILE A 47 11.39 2.04 -11.39
CA ILE A 47 10.45 1.53 -12.40
C ILE A 47 9.98 0.12 -12.00
N ASP A 48 10.91 -0.75 -11.61
CA ASP A 48 10.59 -2.11 -11.19
C ASP A 48 9.69 -2.12 -9.94
N GLU A 49 10.02 -1.27 -8.97
CA GLU A 49 9.23 -1.14 -7.75
C GLU A 49 7.85 -0.51 -8.02
N ARG A 50 7.75 0.45 -8.96
CA ARG A 50 6.44 0.96 -9.43
C ARG A 50 5.59 -0.18 -9.96
N ASP A 51 6.15 -1.01 -10.85
CA ASP A 51 5.39 -2.10 -11.49
C ASP A 51 4.97 -3.16 -10.47
N ARG A 52 5.84 -3.47 -9.51
CA ARG A 52 5.54 -4.36 -8.38
C ARG A 52 4.39 -3.82 -7.54
N LEU A 53 4.43 -2.54 -7.18
CA LEU A 53 3.41 -1.90 -6.35
C LEU A 53 2.07 -1.76 -7.08
N SER A 54 2.08 -1.36 -8.36
CA SER A 54 0.86 -1.28 -9.18
C SER A 54 0.17 -2.64 -9.31
N LYS A 55 0.92 -3.69 -9.65
CA LYS A 55 0.36 -5.06 -9.70
C LYS A 55 -0.15 -5.54 -8.34
N GLY A 56 0.53 -5.16 -7.25
CA GLY A 56 0.08 -5.44 -5.90
C GLY A 56 -1.29 -4.79 -5.62
N ILE A 57 -1.43 -3.51 -5.94
CA ILE A 57 -2.67 -2.73 -5.74
C ILE A 57 -3.80 -3.31 -6.59
N GLU A 58 -3.53 -3.66 -7.85
CA GLU A 58 -4.50 -4.32 -8.73
C GLU A 58 -4.98 -5.64 -8.14
N LYS A 59 -4.06 -6.49 -7.70
CA LYS A 59 -4.37 -7.81 -7.12
C LYS A 59 -5.13 -7.70 -5.80
N SER A 60 -4.84 -6.69 -5.00
CA SER A 60 -5.50 -6.47 -3.71
C SER A 60 -6.77 -5.61 -3.82
N HIS A 61 -7.13 -5.14 -5.02
CA HIS A 61 -8.20 -4.14 -5.21
C HIS A 61 -8.08 -2.94 -4.25
N GLY A 62 -6.86 -2.41 -4.07
CA GLY A 62 -6.61 -1.28 -3.16
C GLY A 62 -6.49 -1.64 -1.67
N GLN A 63 -6.64 -2.91 -1.29
CA GLN A 63 -6.55 -3.36 0.12
C GLN A 63 -5.11 -3.59 0.64
N ILE A 64 -4.07 -2.99 0.05
CA ILE A 64 -2.71 -3.11 0.59
C ILE A 64 -2.63 -2.35 1.91
N GLN A 65 -2.71 -3.10 3.01
CA GLN A 65 -2.55 -2.62 4.38
C GLN A 65 -1.13 -2.85 4.94
N THR A 66 -0.28 -3.59 4.22
CA THR A 66 1.03 -4.01 4.72
C THR A 66 2.05 -2.87 4.64
N GLY A 67 2.49 -2.35 5.80
CA GLY A 67 3.52 -1.32 5.88
C GLY A 67 3.02 0.13 5.78
N GLU A 68 1.71 0.35 5.90
CA GLU A 68 1.11 1.69 6.06
C GLU A 68 0.77 1.97 7.54
N ARG A 69 0.70 3.26 7.94
CA ARG A 69 0.19 3.61 9.28
C ARG A 69 -1.29 3.25 9.34
N MET A 70 -1.62 2.26 10.14
CA MET A 70 -3.00 1.90 10.46
C MET A 70 -3.56 2.85 11.54
N THR A 71 -4.87 3.11 11.48
CA THR A 71 -5.61 3.62 12.64
C THR A 71 -5.78 2.48 13.65
N PHE A 72 -6.05 2.83 14.91
CA PHE A 72 -6.29 1.84 15.96
C PHE A 72 -7.48 0.92 15.63
N GLU A 73 -8.54 1.47 15.04
CA GLU A 73 -9.72 0.72 14.58
C GLU A 73 -9.35 -0.36 13.56
N ASN A 74 -8.54 -0.04 12.55
CA ASN A 74 -8.08 -1.02 11.56
C ASN A 74 -7.27 -2.16 12.20
N LEU A 75 -6.47 -1.84 13.23
CA LEU A 75 -5.73 -2.85 14.00
C LEU A 75 -6.67 -3.74 14.81
N ALA A 76 -7.69 -3.16 15.43
CA ALA A 76 -8.69 -3.91 16.20
C ALA A 76 -9.47 -4.88 15.30
N ASP A 77 -9.94 -4.44 14.12
CA ASP A 77 -10.66 -5.27 13.15
C ASP A 77 -9.84 -6.48 12.68
N ILE A 78 -8.54 -6.29 12.42
CA ILE A 78 -7.63 -7.37 12.05
C ILE A 78 -7.46 -8.34 13.22
N CYS A 79 -7.29 -7.81 14.43
CA CYS A 79 -7.12 -8.62 15.62
C CYS A 79 -8.35 -9.50 15.89
N GLU A 80 -9.55 -8.92 15.77
CA GLU A 80 -10.81 -9.64 15.93
C GLU A 80 -10.94 -10.80 14.94
N LYS A 81 -10.69 -10.53 13.64
CA LYS A 81 -10.79 -11.55 12.59
C LYS A 81 -9.75 -12.67 12.72
N THR A 82 -8.54 -12.33 13.18
CA THR A 82 -7.39 -13.25 13.13
C THR A 82 -7.22 -14.04 14.42
N PHE A 83 -7.33 -13.37 15.56
CA PHE A 83 -7.00 -13.95 16.87
C PHE A 83 -8.23 -14.31 17.69
N TYR A 84 -9.30 -13.53 17.60
CA TYR A 84 -10.52 -13.77 18.39
C TYR A 84 -11.49 -14.66 17.63
N LYS A 85 -11.17 -15.95 17.56
CA LYS A 85 -12.13 -16.97 17.11
C LYS A 85 -12.82 -17.60 18.32
N SER A 86 -14.14 -17.72 18.26
CA SER A 86 -14.91 -18.46 19.26
C SER A 86 -14.40 -19.89 19.35
N ALA A 87 -14.21 -20.38 20.58
CA ALA A 87 -13.79 -21.75 20.81
C ALA A 87 -14.84 -22.70 20.21
N VAL A 88 -14.45 -23.42 19.15
CA VAL A 88 -15.28 -24.48 18.57
C VAL A 88 -14.97 -25.75 19.34
N ILE A 89 -15.98 -26.34 19.97
CA ILE A 89 -15.88 -27.70 20.52
C ILE A 89 -15.73 -28.63 19.32
N VAL A 90 -14.55 -29.21 19.15
CA VAL A 90 -14.32 -30.26 18.16
C VAL A 90 -14.77 -31.57 18.82
N GLU A 91 -15.94 -32.08 18.44
CA GLU A 91 -16.30 -33.46 18.78
C GLU A 91 -15.32 -34.39 18.06
N GLY A 92 -14.55 -35.13 18.85
CA GLY A 92 -13.70 -36.23 18.40
C GLY A 92 -14.47 -37.55 18.46
#